data_AF-A0A843D5K0-F1
#
_entry.id   AF-A0A843D5K0-F1
#
_cell.length_a   1.000
_cell.length_b   1.000
_cell.length_c   1.000
_cell.angle_alpha   90.00
_cell.angle_beta   90.00
_cell.angle_gamma   90.00
#
_symmetry.space_group_name_H-M   'P 1'
#
loop_
_entity.id
_entity.type
_entity.pdbx_description
1 polymer ?
#
loop_
_entity_poly.entity_id
_entity_poly.type
_entity_poly.pdbx_seq_one_letter_code
_entity_poly.pdbx_strand_id
1 'polypeptide(L)'
;MTNETSWIAAAKIDDFMNRYSSRYVGNDEKNSLGPLRDEIVGTGIRYADATHLACAIHAKCDYFITTDDRVLKFKDDRIKVINPVDFISIKEE
;
A
#
# COMPACT_ATOMS: atom_id res chain seq x y z
N MET A 1 -8.16 -3.36 30.87
CA MET A 1 -8.89 -2.38 30.05
C MET A 1 -10.28 -2.93 29.80
N THR A 2 -11.32 -2.21 30.20
CA THR A 2 -12.70 -2.60 29.92
C THR A 2 -12.97 -2.48 28.42
N ASN A 3 -13.86 -3.33 27.92
CA ASN A 3 -14.43 -3.28 26.58
C ASN A 3 -14.82 -1.86 26.10
N GLU A 4 -15.34 -1.01 26.98
CA GLU A 4 -15.68 0.40 26.66
C GLU A 4 -14.49 1.25 26.19
N THR A 5 -13.31 1.11 26.82
CA THR A 5 -12.14 1.91 26.44
C THR A 5 -11.61 1.51 25.05
N SER A 6 -11.81 0.25 24.68
CA SER A 6 -11.44 -0.28 23.36
C SER A 6 -12.28 0.34 22.23
N TRP A 7 -13.60 0.45 22.42
CA TRP A 7 -14.50 1.01 21.41
C TRP A 7 -14.28 2.51 21.18
N ILE A 8 -13.97 3.26 22.25
CA ILE A 8 -13.67 4.70 22.14
C ILE A 8 -12.38 4.93 21.34
N ALA A 9 -11.36 4.11 21.55
CA ALA A 9 -10.11 4.20 20.80
C ALA A 9 -10.33 3.89 19.30
N ALA A 10 -11.08 2.82 19.00
CA ALA A 10 -11.42 2.46 17.63
C ALA A 10 -12.23 3.56 16.92
N ALA A 11 -13.22 4.15 17.59
CA ALA A 11 -14.03 5.22 17.02
C ALA A 11 -13.22 6.49 16.69
N LYS A 12 -12.25 6.85 17.53
CA LYS A 12 -11.35 7.98 17.27
C LYS A 12 -10.42 7.73 16.09
N ILE A 13 -9.94 6.50 15.93
CA ILE A 13 -9.13 6.11 14.77
C ILE A 13 -9.98 6.20 13.51
N ASP A 14 -11.22 5.72 13.55
CA ASP A 14 -12.12 5.76 12.40
C ASP A 14 -12.45 7.20 11.96
N ASP A 15 -12.79 8.08 12.91
CA ASP A 15 -13.02 9.51 12.64
C ASP A 15 -11.80 10.18 11.97
N PHE A 16 -10.61 9.92 12.49
CA PHE A 16 -9.37 10.43 11.91
C PHE A 16 -9.17 9.92 10.47
N MET A 17 -9.34 8.62 10.24
CA MET A 17 -9.18 8.03 8.92
C MET A 17 -10.20 8.59 7.93
N ASN A 18 -11.46 8.74 8.33
CA ASN A 18 -12.52 9.31 7.49
C ASN A 18 -12.24 10.77 7.10
N ARG A 19 -11.56 11.53 7.97
CA ARG A 19 -11.26 12.94 7.73
C ARG A 19 -10.03 13.18 6.86
N TYR A 20 -8.99 12.36 7.01
CA TYR A 20 -7.68 12.63 6.41
C TYR A 20 -7.24 11.61 5.36
N SER A 21 -7.98 10.51 5.19
CA SER A 21 -7.69 9.53 4.14
C SER A 21 -8.68 9.65 2.99
N SER A 22 -8.18 9.51 1.78
CA SER A 22 -9.00 9.27 0.58
C SER A 22 -8.75 7.84 0.14
N ARG A 23 -9.82 7.09 -0.13
CA ARG A 23 -9.73 5.69 -0.54
C ARG A 23 -10.36 5.50 -1.91
N TYR A 24 -9.58 4.93 -2.83
CA TYR A 24 -10.07 4.46 -4.12
C TYR A 24 -10.11 2.93 -4.11
N VAL A 25 -11.24 2.34 -4.50
CA VAL A 25 -11.42 0.88 -4.61
C VAL A 25 -11.93 0.59 -6.01
N GLY A 26 -11.10 -0.07 -6.82
CA GLY A 26 -11.54 -0.58 -8.12
C GLY A 26 -12.54 -1.72 -7.94
N ASN A 27 -13.51 -1.80 -8.84
CA ASN A 27 -14.47 -2.92 -8.91
C ASN A 27 -13.91 -4.12 -9.71
N ASP A 28 -12.66 -4.06 -10.13
CA ASP A 28 -12.03 -5.06 -10.99
C ASP A 28 -11.78 -6.38 -10.25
N GLU A 29 -11.95 -7.50 -10.97
CA GLU A 29 -11.99 -8.82 -10.36
C GLU A 29 -10.66 -9.21 -9.68
N LYS A 30 -10.76 -9.51 -8.38
CA LYS A 30 -9.70 -10.08 -7.51
C LYS A 30 -8.89 -11.22 -8.14
N ASN A 31 -9.46 -11.96 -9.09
CA ASN A 31 -8.86 -13.15 -9.68
C ASN A 31 -7.67 -12.85 -10.60
N SER A 32 -7.51 -11.61 -11.08
CA SER A 32 -6.41 -11.24 -11.99
C SER A 32 -5.07 -10.95 -11.28
N LEU A 33 -5.09 -10.69 -9.97
CA LEU A 33 -3.90 -10.26 -9.21
C LEU A 33 -3.04 -11.41 -8.68
N GLY A 34 -3.60 -12.62 -8.60
CA GLY A 34 -2.93 -13.79 -8.02
C GLY A 34 -1.55 -14.08 -8.63
N PRO A 35 -1.43 -14.19 -9.97
CA PRO A 35 -0.15 -14.47 -10.61
C PRO A 35 0.91 -13.40 -10.35
N LEU A 36 0.54 -12.11 -10.44
CA LEU A 36 1.46 -10.99 -10.19
C LEU A 36 1.90 -10.95 -8.73
N ARG A 37 0.98 -11.18 -7.78
CA ARG A 37 1.33 -11.30 -6.36
C ARG A 37 2.33 -12.42 -6.14
N ASP A 38 2.11 -13.60 -6.73
CA ASP A 38 2.97 -14.77 -6.51
C ASP A 38 4.35 -14.57 -7.13
N GLU A 39 4.44 -13.86 -8.26
CA GLU A 39 5.70 -13.37 -8.84
C GLU A 39 6.47 -12.49 -7.83
N ILE A 40 5.80 -11.51 -7.22
CA ILE A 40 6.40 -10.60 -6.22
C ILE A 40 6.78 -11.34 -4.93
N VAL A 41 5.97 -12.30 -4.48
CA VAL A 41 6.34 -13.16 -3.34
C VAL A 41 7.62 -13.94 -3.63
N GLY A 42 7.83 -14.37 -4.88
CA GLY A 42 9.05 -15.02 -5.35
C GLY A 42 10.32 -14.17 -5.17
N THR A 43 10.21 -12.84 -5.06
CA THR A 43 11.34 -11.94 -4.80
C THR A 43 11.65 -11.79 -3.30
N GLY A 44 10.96 -12.52 -2.42
CA GLY A 44 11.15 -12.46 -0.97
C GLY A 44 10.30 -11.41 -0.24
N ILE A 45 9.37 -10.76 -0.94
CA ILE A 45 8.38 -9.86 -0.32
C ILE A 45 7.29 -10.68 0.36
N ARG A 46 6.79 -10.20 1.51
CA ARG A 46 5.73 -10.89 2.25
C ARG A 46 4.40 -10.80 1.51
N TYR A 47 3.56 -11.81 1.67
CA TYR A 47 2.29 -11.94 0.96
C TYR A 47 1.38 -10.70 1.01
N ALA A 48 1.25 -10.07 2.18
CA ALA A 48 0.41 -8.86 2.33
C ALA A 48 0.98 -7.69 1.52
N ASP A 49 2.29 -7.43 1.63
CA ASP A 49 2.97 -6.36 0.89
C ASP A 49 2.98 -6.63 -0.62
N ALA A 50 3.18 -7.88 -1.02
CA ALA A 50 3.11 -8.32 -2.41
C ALA A 50 1.72 -8.08 -3.01
N THR A 51 0.67 -8.26 -2.21
CA THR A 51 -0.71 -7.97 -2.63
C THR A 51 -0.89 -6.47 -2.88
N HIS A 52 -0.39 -5.61 -1.99
CA HIS A 52 -0.47 -4.16 -2.18
C HIS A 52 0.33 -3.69 -3.41
N LEU A 53 1.53 -4.23 -3.63
CA LEU A 53 2.33 -3.94 -4.82
C LEU A 53 1.63 -4.41 -6.11
N ALA A 54 1.08 -5.62 -6.11
CA ALA A 54 0.32 -6.14 -7.25
C ALA A 54 -0.89 -5.25 -7.59
N CYS A 55 -1.62 -4.78 -6.57
CA CYS A 55 -2.71 -3.82 -6.75
C CYS A 55 -2.21 -2.50 -7.38
N ALA A 56 -1.10 -1.95 -6.89
CA ALA A 56 -0.56 -0.68 -7.39
C ALA A 56 -0.06 -0.79 -8.83
N ILE A 57 0.63 -1.87 -9.18
CA ILE A 57 1.05 -2.17 -10.55
C ILE A 57 -0.18 -2.34 -11.46
N HIS A 58 -1.20 -3.09 -11.01
CA HIS A 58 -2.42 -3.29 -11.77
C HIS A 58 -3.19 -1.98 -12.02
N ALA A 59 -3.24 -1.12 -11.00
CA ALA A 59 -3.81 0.23 -11.10
C ALA A 59 -2.93 1.21 -11.89
N LYS A 60 -1.76 0.76 -12.39
CA LYS A 60 -0.78 1.56 -13.13
C LYS A 60 -0.32 2.80 -12.36
N CYS A 61 -0.13 2.66 -11.05
CA CYS A 61 0.45 3.72 -10.24
C CYS A 61 1.92 3.92 -10.60
N ASP A 62 2.36 5.18 -10.73
CA ASP A 62 3.77 5.50 -10.96
C ASP A 62 4.63 5.21 -9.73
N TYR A 63 4.06 5.43 -8.53
CA TYR A 63 4.77 5.31 -7.25
C TYR A 63 4.05 4.41 -6.26
N PHE A 64 4.81 3.61 -5.52
CA PHE A 64 4.39 2.94 -4.30
C PHE A 64 5.14 3.55 -3.11
N ILE A 65 4.42 4.29 -2.27
CA ILE A 65 5.00 5.00 -1.14
C ILE A 65 4.97 4.12 0.10
N THR A 66 6.13 3.87 0.72
CA THR A 66 6.22 3.03 1.93
C THR A 66 7.42 3.41 2.80
N THR A 67 7.37 3.05 4.08
CA THR A 67 8.48 3.18 5.02
C THR A 67 9.12 1.83 5.37
N ASP A 68 8.66 0.72 4.79
CA ASP A 68 9.23 -0.60 5.05
C ASP A 68 10.53 -0.82 4.24
N ASP A 69 11.66 -1.01 4.93
CA ASP A 69 12.98 -1.19 4.33
C ASP A 69 13.10 -2.40 3.39
N ARG A 70 12.32 -3.47 3.64
CA ARG A 70 12.32 -4.64 2.76
C ARG A 70 11.60 -4.30 1.46
N VAL A 71 10.46 -3.61 1.56
CA VAL A 71 9.68 -3.20 0.39
C VAL A 71 10.42 -2.14 -0.42
N LEU A 72 11.12 -1.18 0.21
CA LEU A 72 11.93 -0.16 -0.48
C LEU A 72 13.05 -0.74 -1.37
N LYS A 73 13.48 -1.98 -1.10
CA LYS A 73 14.48 -2.69 -1.91
C LYS A 73 13.89 -3.41 -3.12
N PHE A 74 12.56 -3.52 -3.20
CA PHE A 74 11.89 -4.09 -4.36
C PHE A 74 12.17 -3.24 -5.61
N LYS A 75 12.50 -3.90 -6.72
CA LYS A 75 12.80 -3.29 -8.01
C LYS A 75 11.95 -3.94 -9.07
N ASP A 76 11.19 -3.13 -9.77
CA ASP A 76 10.29 -3.54 -10.84
C ASP A 76 10.09 -2.35 -11.77
N ASP A 77 10.26 -2.57 -13.07
CA ASP A 77 10.15 -1.50 -14.08
C ASP A 77 8.72 -0.96 -14.20
N ARG A 78 7.73 -1.67 -13.65
CA ARG A 78 6.31 -1.30 -13.69
C ARG A 78 5.92 -0.31 -12.58
N ILE A 79 6.73 -0.16 -11.52
CA ILE A 79 6.39 0.72 -10.38
C ILE A 79 7.62 1.22 -9.62
N LYS A 80 7.65 2.51 -9.26
CA LYS A 80 8.71 3.08 -8.44
C LYS A 80 8.38 3.01 -6.96
N VAL A 81 9.06 2.15 -6.22
CA VAL A 81 8.96 2.11 -4.75
C VAL A 81 9.84 3.19 -4.13
N ILE A 82 9.26 4.03 -3.26
CA ILE A 82 9.93 5.20 -2.70
C ILE A 82 9.44 5.49 -1.27
N ASN A 83 10.28 6.13 -0.45
CA ASN A 83 9.87 6.59 0.87
C ASN A 83 9.14 7.94 0.79
N PRO A 84 8.25 8.28 1.76
CA PRO A 84 7.48 9.52 1.71
C PRO A 84 8.33 10.80 1.66
N VAL A 85 9.48 10.84 2.35
CA VAL A 85 10.37 12.00 2.41
C VAL A 85 11.08 12.22 1.07
N ASP A 86 11.49 11.14 0.41
CA ASP A 86 12.07 11.23 -0.93
C ASP A 86 10.99 11.63 -1.95
N PHE A 87 9.77 11.11 -1.80
CA PHE A 87 8.65 11.41 -2.69
C PHE A 87 8.31 12.91 -2.70
N ILE A 88 8.19 13.56 -1.54
CA ILE A 88 7.93 15.01 -1.46
C ILE A 88 9.07 15.86 -2.02
N SER A 89 10.27 15.29 -2.15
CA SER A 89 11.45 15.97 -2.68
C SER A 89 11.53 15.87 -4.21
N ILE A 90 10.70 15.03 -4.84
CA ILE A 90 10.53 15.01 -6.29
C ILE A 90 9.85 16.32 -6.67
N LYS A 91 10.61 17.23 -7.29
CA LYS A 91 10.01 18.43 -7.90
C LYS A 91 9.15 17.99 -9.09
N GLU A 92 7.93 18.51 -9.17
CA GLU A 92 7.18 18.48 -10.42
C GLU A 92 7.96 19.33 -11.44
N GLU A 93 8.43 18.71 -12.53
CA GLU A 93 8.98 19.41 -13.70
C GLU A 93 7.86 19.98 -14.57
#